data_AF-A0A396TSW9-F1
#
_entry.id   AF-A0A396TSW9-F1
#
_cell.length_a   1.000
_cell.length_b   1.000
_cell.length_c   1.000
_cell.angle_alpha   90.00
_cell.angle_beta   90.00
_cell.angle_gamma   90.00
#
_symmetry.space_group_name_H-M   'P 1'
#
loop_
_entity.id
_entity.type
_entity.pdbx_description
1 polymer ?
#
loop_
_entity_poly.entity_id
_entity_poly.type
_entity_poly.pdbx_seq_one_letter_code
_entity_poly.pdbx_strand_id
1 'polypeptide(L)' 'MKFYGYANKKLAHGLLEMQEITVSAKPEDLRAMASFLNDCADQLSSEENADFEHEHLSDNIDSISSNAPQFVVVNPNM' A
#
# COMPACT_ATOMS: atom_id res chain seq x y z
N MET A 1 13.30 1.88 -2.45
CA MET A 1 12.01 1.45 -1.89
C MET A 1 12.16 1.38 -0.38
N LYS A 2 11.18 1.91 0.35
CA LYS A 2 11.14 1.85 1.81
C LYS A 2 9.79 1.29 2.23
N PHE A 3 9.77 0.53 3.31
CA PHE A 3 8.55 0.00 3.90
C PHE A 3 8.27 0.73 5.19
N TYR A 4 7.02 1.12 5.37
CA TYR A 4 6.58 1.85 6.55
C TYR A 4 5.39 1.15 7.17
N GLY A 5 5.38 1.04 8.49
CA GLY A 5 4.28 0.41 9.23
C GLY A 5 3.94 1.18 10.49
N TYR A 6 2.69 1.06 10.92
CA TYR A 6 2.28 1.47 12.25
C TYR A 6 2.55 0.34 13.23
N ALA A 7 3.08 0.66 14.41
CA ALA A 7 2.99 -0.29 15.52
C ALA A 7 1.51 -0.45 15.91
N ASN A 8 1.09 -1.67 16.26
CA ASN A 8 -0.25 -1.95 16.79
C ASN A 8 -0.58 -1.20 18.10
N LYS A 9 0.40 -0.51 18.70
CA LYS A 9 0.22 0.44 19.79
C LYS A 9 0.38 1.85 19.23
N LYS A 10 -0.51 2.77 19.61
CA LYS A 10 -0.38 4.20 19.30
C LYS A 10 1.03 4.66 19.68
N LEU A 11 1.89 4.87 18.69
CA LEU A 11 3.13 5.60 18.87
C LEU A 11 2.77 7.06 19.08
N ALA A 12 3.55 7.76 19.90
CA ALA A 12 3.37 9.19 20.09
C ALA A 12 3.42 9.92 18.74
N HIS A 13 4.29 9.47 17.81
CA HIS A 13 4.38 10.01 16.45
C HIS A 13 4.88 8.96 15.43
N GLY A 14 4.31 9.02 14.22
CA GLY A 14 4.95 8.56 12.97
C GLY A 14 4.84 7.08 12.58
N LEU A 15 5.21 6.83 11.33
CA LEU A 15 5.46 5.51 10.76
C LEU A 15 6.84 5.00 11.16
N LEU A 16 6.99 3.69 11.36
CA LEU A 16 8.28 3.03 11.55
C LEU A 16 8.80 2.51 10.20
N GLU A 17 10.05 2.82 9.86
CA GLU A 17 10.73 2.20 8.71
C GLU A 17 11.01 0.72 9.04
N MET A 18 10.48 -0.20 8.23
CA MET A 18 10.51 -1.63 8.46
C MET A 18 11.63 -2.29 7.65
N GLN A 19 12.32 -3.26 8.25
CA GLN A 19 13.31 -4.08 7.54
C GLN A 19 12.65 -5.17 6.67
N GLU A 20 11.50 -5.69 7.08
CA GLU A 20 10.75 -6.73 6.38
C GLU A 20 9.24 -6.60 6.62
N ILE A 21 8.43 -7.12 5.69
CA ILE A 21 6.97 -7.30 5.84
C ILE A 21 6.63 -8.74 5.47
N THR A 22 5.82 -9.41 6.31
CA THR A 22 5.26 -10.73 5.99
C THR A 22 3.78 -10.60 5.64
N VAL A 23 3.39 -11.12 4.48
CA VAL A 23 1.99 -11.16 4.03
C VAL A 23 1.47 -12.59 4.12
N SER A 24 0.42 -12.80 4.91
CA SER A 24 -0.29 -14.08 5.03
C SER A 24 -1.72 -13.90 4.52
N ALA A 25 -1.97 -14.28 3.27
CA ALA A 25 -3.25 -14.06 2.59
C ALA A 25 -3.61 -15.24 1.68
N LYS A 26 -4.85 -15.27 1.17
CA LYS A 26 -5.27 -16.29 0.21
C LYS A 26 -4.68 -16.01 -1.18
N PRO A 27 -4.58 -17.02 -2.07
CA PRO A 27 -4.06 -16.82 -3.41
C PRO A 27 -4.78 -15.73 -4.22
N GLU A 28 -6.10 -15.61 -4.09
CA GLU A 28 -6.89 -14.56 -4.74
C GLU A 28 -6.52 -13.15 -4.26
N ASP A 29 -6.34 -12.97 -2.95
CA ASP A 29 -5.93 -11.68 -2.36
C ASP A 29 -4.53 -11.29 -2.83
N LEU A 30 -3.59 -12.26 -2.89
CA LEU A 30 -2.23 -12.03 -3.39
C LEU A 30 -2.22 -11.57 -4.85
N ARG A 31 -3.09 -12.13 -5.70
CA ARG A 31 -3.22 -11.68 -7.10
C ARG A 31 -3.81 -10.28 -7.19
N ALA A 32 -4.80 -9.97 -6.36
CA ALA A 32 -5.40 -8.65 -6.34
C ALA A 32 -4.39 -7.59 -5.84
N MET A 33 -3.58 -7.92 -4.82
CA MET A 33 -2.44 -7.09 -4.40
C MET A 33 -1.44 -6.86 -5.53
N ALA A 34 -1.11 -7.90 -6.31
CA ALA A 34 -0.19 -7.75 -7.44
C ALA A 34 -0.78 -6.84 -8.54
N SER A 35 -2.08 -6.96 -8.84
CA SER A 35 -2.77 -6.06 -9.78
C SER A 35 -2.70 -4.61 -9.30
N PHE A 36 -3.09 -4.36 -8.05
CA PHE A 36 -3.02 -3.04 -7.44
C PHE A 36 -1.62 -2.42 -7.50
N LEU A 37 -0.57 -3.20 -7.24
CA LEU A 37 0.81 -2.73 -7.34
C LEU A 37 1.21 -2.37 -8.77
N ASN A 38 0.74 -3.12 -9.77
CA ASN A 38 0.97 -2.78 -11.17
C ASN A 38 0.25 -1.49 -11.56
N ASP A 39 -1.01 -1.33 -11.14
CA ASP A 39 -1.80 -0.13 -11.43
C ASP A 39 -1.15 1.11 -10.83
N CYS A 40 -0.68 1.03 -9.57
CA CYS A 40 0.08 2.11 -8.94
C CYS A 40 1.40 2.40 -9.68
N ALA A 41 2.12 1.37 -10.14
CA ALA A 41 3.37 1.54 -10.87
C ALA A 41 3.16 2.24 -12.22
N ASP A 42 2.07 1.92 -12.92
CA ASP A 42 1.68 2.55 -14.18
C ASP A 42 1.34 4.03 -13.96
N GLN A 43 0.59 4.35 -12.90
CA GLN A 43 0.29 5.73 -12.51
C GLN A 43 1.56 6.51 -12.15
N LEU A 44 2.44 5.91 -11.34
CA LEU A 44 3.75 6.46 -10.96
C LEU A 44 4.74 6.61 -12.13
N SER A 45 4.48 5.98 -13.28
CA SER A 45 5.32 6.07 -14.47
C SER A 45 4.77 7.05 -15.52
N SER A 46 3.53 7.51 -15.34
CA SER A 46 2.90 8.44 -16.26
C SER A 46 3.54 9.82 -16.19
N GLU A 47 3.58 10.55 -17.31
CA GLU A 47 4.06 11.94 -17.34
C GLU A 47 3.17 12.87 -16.48
N GLU A 48 1.97 12.43 -16.09
CA GLU A 48 1.02 13.07 -15.17
C GLU A 48 1.28 12.77 -13.69
N ASN A 49 2.47 12.27 -13.34
CA ASN A 49 2.98 12.02 -11.99
C ASN A 49 2.77 13.12 -10.94
N ALA A 50 2.32 14.32 -11.33
CA ALA A 50 2.05 15.43 -10.45
C ALA A 50 0.88 15.17 -9.48
N ASP A 51 -0.09 14.34 -9.86
CA ASP A 51 -1.35 14.20 -9.09
C ASP A 51 -1.44 12.88 -8.29
N PHE A 52 -0.55 11.92 -8.53
CA PHE A 52 -0.52 10.70 -7.72
C PHE A 52 0.13 10.99 -6.36
N GLU A 53 -0.68 11.05 -5.31
CA GLU A 53 -0.20 11.18 -3.95
C GLU A 53 -0.01 9.80 -3.30
N HIS A 54 -1.11 9.10 -3.05
CA HIS A 54 -1.12 7.78 -2.44
C HIS A 54 -2.40 7.04 -2.79
N GLU A 55 -2.34 5.71 -2.83
CA GLU A 55 -3.47 4.84 -3.10
C GLU A 55 -3.56 3.72 -2.06
N HIS A 56 -4.79 3.37 -1.70
CA HIS A 56 -5.08 2.31 -0.75
C HIS A 56 -5.55 1.04 -1.47
N LEU A 57 -5.01 -0.10 -1.08
CA LEU A 57 -5.40 -1.40 -1.62
C LEU A 57 -6.91 -1.68 -1.42
N SER A 58 -7.48 -1.26 -0.29
CA SER A 58 -8.91 -1.48 0.02
C SER A 58 -9.85 -0.68 -0.86
N ASP A 59 -9.39 0.42 -1.46
CA ASP A 59 -10.24 1.29 -2.27
C ASP A 59 -10.47 0.68 -3.67
N ASN A 60 -9.59 -0.24 -4.06
CA ASN A 60 -9.61 -0.90 -5.36
C ASN A 60 -10.18 -2.33 -5.31
N ILE A 61 -10.44 -2.88 -4.12
CA ILE A 61 -10.82 -4.29 -3.95
C ILE A 61 -11.90 -4.44 -2.88
N ASP A 62 -13.17 -4.51 -3.32
CA ASP A 62 -14.34 -4.74 -2.47
C ASP A 62 -14.26 -6.03 -1.62
N SER A 63 -13.50 -7.03 -2.08
CA SER A 63 -13.35 -8.30 -1.36
C SER A 63 -12.42 -8.21 -0.14
N ILE A 64 -11.64 -7.15 0.00
CA ILE A 64 -10.79 -6.92 1.16
C ILE A 64 -11.66 -6.27 2.24
N SER A 65 -11.89 -7.01 3.32
CA SER A 65 -12.68 -6.54 4.46
C SER A 65 -12.17 -5.18 4.95
N SER A 66 -13.09 -4.29 5.33
CA SER A 66 -12.78 -3.03 6.02
C SER A 66 -12.00 -3.21 7.33
N ASN A 67 -11.93 -4.43 7.87
CA ASN A 67 -11.14 -4.80 9.04
C ASN A 67 -9.75 -5.36 8.71
N ALA A 68 -9.39 -5.48 7.42
CA ALA A 68 -8.05 -5.90 7.02
C ALA A 68 -7.02 -4.79 7.26
N PRO A 69 -5.74 -5.15 7.50
CA PRO A 69 -4.67 -4.16 7.52
C PRO A 69 -4.62 -3.37 6.22
N GLN A 70 -4.50 -2.05 6.34
CA GLN A 70 -4.37 -1.16 5.20
C GLN A 70 -2.99 -1.32 4.54
N PHE A 71 -2.97 -1.47 3.22
CA PHE A 71 -1.75 -1.48 2.42
C PHE A 71 -1.80 -0.28 1.47
N VAL A 72 -0.76 0.56 1.52
CA VAL A 72 -0.76 1.87 0.84
C VAL A 72 0.50 2.00 0.00
N VAL A 73 0.35 2.47 -1.24
CA VAL A 73 1.47 2.92 -2.08
C VAL A 73 1.47 4.43 -2.06
N VAL A 74 2.64 5.03 -1.81
CA VAL A 74 2.82 6.50 -1.79
C VAL A 74 3.86 6.89 -2.82
N ASN A 75 3.66 8.04 -3.45
CA ASN A 75 4.64 8.64 -4.35
C ASN A 75 5.93 8.96 -3.60
N PRO A 76 7.10 8.44 -4.01
CA PRO A 76 8.36 8.71 -3.33
C PRO A 76 8.90 10.13 -3.54
N ASN A 77 8.32 10.92 -4.45
CA ASN A 77 8.79 12.27 -4.79
C ASN A 77 7.94 13.40 -4.16
N MET A 78 6.94 13.06 -3.35
CA MET A 78 6.22 14.05 -2.52
C MET A 78 7.04 14.50 -1.31
#